data_AF-A0A398DGT4-F1
#
_entry.id   AF-A0A398DGT4-F1
#
_cell.length_a   1.000
_cell.length_b   1.000
_cell.length_c   1.000
_cell.angle_alpha   90.00
_cell.angle_beta   90.00
_cell.angle_gamma   90.00
#
_symmetry.space_group_name_H-M   'P 1'
#
loop_
_entity.id
_entity.type
_entity.pdbx_description
1 polymer ?
#
loop_
_entity_poly.entity_id
_entity_poly.type
_entity_poly.pdbx_seq_one_letter_code
_entity_poly.pdbx_strand_id
1 'polypeptide(L)'
;MSRRRQVEGVCSICGREGPLTFEHVPPQAAFNKSKVLTCSGFDYLKRDPENLPWEMKGVRETVEQGGAGGYTLCERCNNTTGAWYARDYVHFVECAMQSREHSSLVYVGDVAFVVMRFEQVYLLRIIKQVLAMFASVCGPGLANANPELRRLVLGKDERGLNPDHVGIYCYAWQGEMQRRAGVSGWMGLTGSSWRERVLAEFSTIPFGFVLEFAPHGGTGLWDITDFANQFSYDDSATFSWPVPIRENNTIFPGDFRTRQQVLDTYLENQAKKQTGQGDTS
;
A
#
# COMPACT_ATOMS: atom_id res chain seq x y z
N MET A 1 -34.31 -10.81 10.74
CA MET A 1 -33.09 -10.17 10.19
C MET A 1 -32.53 -9.27 11.28
N SER A 2 -31.40 -9.63 11.91
CA SER A 2 -30.82 -8.74 12.93
C SER A 2 -30.35 -7.45 12.24
N ARG A 3 -30.75 -6.29 12.77
CA ARG A 3 -30.23 -5.01 12.31
C ARG A 3 -28.71 -5.07 12.49
N ARG A 4 -27.94 -5.13 11.40
CA ARG A 4 -26.49 -4.89 11.45
C ARG A 4 -26.31 -3.56 12.16
N ARG A 5 -25.56 -3.56 13.26
CA ARG A 5 -25.23 -2.35 14.01
C ARG A 5 -24.60 -1.36 13.04
N GLN A 6 -25.20 -0.19 12.89
CA GLN A 6 -24.67 0.87 12.06
C GLN A 6 -23.38 1.37 12.71
N VAL A 7 -22.29 1.39 11.95
CA VAL A 7 -21.01 1.92 12.41
C VAL A 7 -21.01 3.40 12.09
N GLU A 8 -20.79 4.24 13.09
CA GLU A 8 -20.66 5.69 12.92
C GLU A 8 -19.19 6.11 13.03
N GLY A 9 -18.83 7.16 12.31
CA GLY A 9 -17.50 7.75 12.36
C GLY A 9 -17.30 8.82 11.29
N VAL A 10 -16.05 9.20 11.08
CA VAL A 10 -15.66 10.21 10.08
C VAL A 10 -15.31 9.52 8.77
N CYS A 11 -15.94 9.92 7.66
CA CYS A 11 -15.59 9.41 6.34
C CYS A 11 -14.14 9.77 5.97
N SER A 12 -13.37 8.75 5.58
CA SER A 12 -11.93 8.90 5.36
C SER A 12 -11.57 9.75 4.14
N ILE A 13 -12.50 9.93 3.19
CA ILE A 13 -12.31 10.79 2.01
C ILE A 13 -12.83 12.20 2.26
N CYS A 14 -14.13 12.36 2.53
CA CYS A 14 -14.76 13.68 2.59
C CYS A 14 -14.75 14.34 3.98
N GLY A 15 -14.37 13.61 5.04
CA GLY A 15 -14.29 14.15 6.40
C GLY A 15 -15.65 14.37 7.09
N ARG A 16 -16.77 13.96 6.49
CA ARG A 16 -18.10 14.09 7.12
C ARG A 16 -18.30 13.01 8.17
N GLU A 17 -18.80 13.40 9.33
CA GLU A 17 -19.29 12.48 10.36
C GLU A 17 -20.65 11.89 9.99
N GLY A 18 -20.84 10.60 10.30
CA GLY A 18 -22.10 9.91 10.12
C GLY A 18 -21.93 8.40 9.91
N PRO A 19 -22.94 7.74 9.32
CA PRO A 19 -22.87 6.32 9.02
C PRO A 19 -21.76 5.97 8.03
N LEU A 20 -20.97 4.97 8.39
CA LEU A 20 -19.93 4.40 7.55
C LEU A 20 -20.42 3.10 6.90
N THR A 21 -19.98 2.90 5.68
CA THR A 21 -20.18 1.71 4.87
C THR A 21 -18.88 0.91 4.82
N PHE A 22 -19.02 -0.41 4.67
CA PHE A 22 -17.86 -1.28 4.53
C PHE A 22 -17.26 -1.08 3.15
N GLU A 23 -15.98 -0.69 3.11
CA GLU A 23 -15.20 -0.59 1.89
C GLU A 23 -14.20 -1.74 1.82
N HIS A 24 -14.16 -2.42 0.68
CA HIS A 24 -13.15 -3.42 0.41
C HIS A 24 -11.88 -2.74 -0.11
N VAL A 25 -10.75 -3.03 0.54
CA VAL A 25 -9.45 -2.50 0.11
C VAL A 25 -8.54 -3.70 -0.14
N PRO A 26 -8.13 -4.02 -1.39
CA PRO A 26 -8.63 -3.43 -2.63
C PRO A 26 -10.08 -3.86 -2.94
N PRO A 27 -10.70 -3.35 -4.03
CA PRO A 27 -12.02 -3.80 -4.46
C PRO A 27 -12.13 -5.32 -4.47
N GLN A 28 -13.29 -5.86 -4.08
CA GLN A 28 -13.49 -7.30 -3.98
C GLN A 28 -13.20 -8.03 -5.31
N ALA A 29 -13.50 -7.41 -6.46
CA ALA A 29 -13.20 -7.97 -7.77
C ALA A 29 -11.70 -8.02 -8.10
N ALA A 30 -10.87 -7.19 -7.47
CA ALA A 30 -9.40 -7.20 -7.59
C ALA A 30 -8.79 -8.27 -6.67
N PHE A 31 -9.26 -9.52 -6.80
CA PHE A 31 -8.80 -10.70 -6.06
C PHE A 31 -8.95 -10.66 -4.53
N ASN A 32 -9.67 -9.67 -3.98
CA ASN A 32 -9.95 -9.55 -2.55
C ASN A 32 -11.26 -10.25 -2.14
N LYS A 33 -11.35 -11.56 -2.38
CA LYS A 33 -12.56 -12.38 -2.09
C LYS A 33 -12.33 -13.45 -1.03
N SER A 34 -11.08 -13.84 -0.85
CA SER A 34 -10.70 -14.96 0.01
C SER A 34 -10.77 -14.57 1.49
N LYS A 35 -10.79 -15.57 2.35
CA LYS A 35 -10.60 -15.38 3.79
C LYS A 35 -9.23 -14.74 4.04
N VAL A 36 -9.19 -13.66 4.80
CA VAL A 36 -7.96 -12.97 5.21
C VAL A 36 -7.82 -13.06 6.73
N LEU A 37 -6.59 -13.26 7.18
CA LEU A 37 -6.18 -13.11 8.58
C LEU A 37 -5.51 -11.74 8.73
N THR A 38 -6.05 -10.89 9.60
CA THR A 38 -5.51 -9.57 9.88
C THR A 38 -5.03 -9.50 11.33
N CYS A 39 -3.94 -8.79 11.58
CA CYS A 39 -3.45 -8.51 12.93
C CYS A 39 -3.07 -7.04 13.05
N SER A 40 -3.18 -6.49 14.25
CA SER A 40 -2.72 -5.12 14.51
C SER A 40 -1.21 -5.09 14.67
N GLY A 41 -0.56 -3.98 14.29
CA GLY A 41 0.88 -3.80 14.54
C GLY A 41 1.23 -3.93 16.03
N PHE A 42 0.36 -3.47 16.92
CA PHE A 42 0.54 -3.63 18.37
C PHE A 42 0.48 -5.08 18.83
N ASP A 43 -0.42 -5.89 18.28
CA ASP A 43 -0.47 -7.32 18.61
C ASP A 43 0.72 -8.07 18.02
N TYR A 44 1.18 -7.67 16.83
CA TYR A 44 2.39 -8.21 16.22
C TYR A 44 3.65 -7.93 17.06
N LEU A 45 3.76 -6.74 17.68
CA LEU A 45 4.87 -6.36 18.54
C LEU A 45 4.91 -7.12 19.88
N LYS A 46 3.82 -7.78 20.29
CA LYS A 46 3.77 -8.58 21.52
C LYS A 46 4.30 -10.00 21.35
N ARG A 47 4.66 -10.40 20.13
CA ARG A 47 5.21 -11.74 19.87
C ARG A 47 6.54 -11.95 20.57
N ASP A 48 6.94 -13.21 20.69
CA ASP A 48 8.27 -13.57 21.17
C ASP A 48 9.36 -12.92 20.29
N PRO A 49 10.30 -12.14 20.85
CA PRO A 49 11.36 -11.50 20.08
C PRO A 49 12.33 -12.48 19.41
N GLU A 50 12.35 -13.76 19.83
CA GLU A 50 13.13 -14.82 19.17
C GLU A 50 12.44 -15.36 17.90
N ASN A 51 11.14 -15.07 17.71
CA ASN A 51 10.44 -15.41 16.48
C ASN A 51 10.87 -14.50 15.33
N LEU A 52 11.10 -15.09 14.16
CA LEU A 52 11.36 -14.36 12.93
C LEU A 52 10.14 -13.51 12.55
N PRO A 53 10.33 -12.40 11.80
CA PRO A 53 9.24 -11.49 11.47
C PRO A 53 8.01 -12.11 10.78
N TRP A 54 8.17 -13.19 10.03
CA TRP A 54 7.08 -13.92 9.36
C TRP A 54 6.43 -15.01 10.25
N GLU A 55 6.95 -15.25 11.45
CA GLU A 55 6.40 -16.25 12.37
C GLU A 55 5.32 -15.62 13.26
N MET A 56 4.06 -15.91 12.92
CA MET A 56 2.87 -15.32 13.57
C MET A 56 2.42 -16.07 14.84
N LYS A 57 3.27 -16.95 15.38
CA LYS A 57 2.92 -17.78 16.56
C LYS A 57 2.60 -16.90 17.76
N GLY A 58 1.39 -17.06 18.31
CA GLY A 58 0.93 -16.32 19.49
C GLY A 58 0.43 -14.90 19.20
N VAL A 59 0.40 -14.46 17.94
CA VAL A 59 -0.18 -13.17 17.56
C VAL A 59 -1.71 -13.27 17.53
N ARG A 60 -2.39 -12.25 18.07
CA ARG A 60 -3.84 -12.17 18.00
C ARG A 60 -4.27 -11.77 16.59
N GLU A 61 -5.10 -12.62 15.99
CA GLU A 61 -5.62 -12.43 14.63
C GLU A 61 -7.13 -12.17 14.62
N THR A 62 -7.58 -11.44 13.60
CA THR A 62 -8.98 -11.25 13.23
C THR A 62 -9.21 -11.92 11.89
N VAL A 63 -10.37 -12.55 11.73
CA VAL A 63 -10.74 -13.29 10.52
C VAL A 63 -11.76 -12.51 9.72
N GLU A 64 -11.46 -12.23 8.45
CA GLU A 64 -12.37 -11.59 7.50
C GLU A 64 -12.71 -12.58 6.37
N GLN A 65 -13.99 -12.96 6.25
CA GLN A 65 -14.43 -14.07 5.38
C GLN A 65 -14.67 -13.71 3.90
N GLY A 66 -14.57 -12.43 3.53
CA GLY A 66 -14.99 -11.95 2.20
C GLY A 66 -13.99 -10.99 1.55
N GLY A 67 -12.72 -11.13 1.89
CA GLY A 67 -11.70 -10.13 1.61
C GLY A 67 -11.56 -9.10 2.73
N ALA A 68 -10.43 -8.41 2.72
CA ALA A 68 -10.06 -7.43 3.71
C ALA A 68 -10.68 -6.05 3.43
N GLY A 69 -11.12 -5.37 4.48
CA GLY A 69 -11.75 -4.07 4.35
C GLY A 69 -12.06 -3.42 5.69
N GLY A 70 -12.91 -2.39 5.68
CA GLY A 70 -13.33 -1.74 6.90
C GLY A 70 -14.44 -0.72 6.70
N TYR A 71 -15.13 -0.39 7.79
CA TYR A 71 -16.11 0.69 7.81
C TYR A 71 -15.39 2.04 7.86
N THR A 72 -15.11 2.61 6.68
CA THR A 72 -14.19 3.77 6.55
C THR A 72 -14.78 4.92 5.72
N LEU A 73 -15.77 4.66 4.88
CA LEU A 73 -16.32 5.63 3.93
C LEU A 73 -17.83 5.83 4.15
N CYS A 74 -18.32 7.06 4.01
CA CYS A 74 -19.77 7.29 3.92
C CYS A 74 -20.32 6.73 2.59
N GLU A 75 -21.61 6.41 2.57
CA GLU A 75 -22.29 5.82 1.41
C GLU A 75 -22.05 6.60 0.10
N ARG A 76 -22.15 7.93 0.16
CA ARG A 76 -21.91 8.78 -1.00
C ARG A 76 -20.51 8.57 -1.58
N CYS A 77 -19.47 8.66 -0.75
CA CYS A 77 -18.10 8.53 -1.22
C CYS A 77 -17.84 7.13 -1.77
N ASN A 78 -18.26 6.10 -1.03
CA ASN A 78 -18.08 4.71 -1.42
C ASN A 78 -18.74 4.40 -2.78
N ASN A 79 -20.02 4.75 -2.94
CA ASN A 79 -20.74 4.55 -4.19
C ASN A 79 -20.12 5.34 -5.36
N THR A 80 -19.66 6.57 -5.10
CA THR A 80 -19.10 7.45 -6.14
C THR A 80 -17.74 6.93 -6.64
N THR A 81 -16.79 6.67 -5.73
CA THR A 81 -15.47 6.17 -6.11
C THR A 81 -15.54 4.76 -6.69
N GLY A 82 -16.42 3.91 -6.14
CA GLY A 82 -16.71 2.60 -6.69
C GLY A 82 -17.25 2.65 -8.12
N ALA A 83 -18.16 3.58 -8.41
CA ALA A 83 -18.73 3.74 -9.75
C ALA A 83 -17.74 4.36 -10.75
N TRP A 84 -16.89 5.30 -10.33
CA TRP A 84 -15.99 6.03 -11.22
C TRP A 84 -14.68 5.31 -11.51
N TYR A 85 -14.10 4.64 -10.51
CA TYR A 85 -12.68 4.24 -10.60
C TYR A 85 -12.45 2.74 -10.40
N ALA A 86 -13.28 2.06 -9.60
CA ALA A 86 -12.98 0.69 -9.18
C ALA A 86 -12.92 -0.31 -10.34
N ARG A 87 -13.77 -0.17 -11.36
CA ARG A 87 -13.75 -1.06 -12.54
C ARG A 87 -12.42 -0.98 -13.28
N ASP A 88 -11.91 0.22 -13.51
CA ASP A 88 -10.66 0.42 -14.27
C ASP A 88 -9.43 0.01 -13.46
N TYR A 89 -9.47 0.16 -12.13
CA TYR A 89 -8.47 -0.42 -11.24
C TYR A 89 -8.48 -1.96 -11.28
N VAL A 90 -9.66 -2.60 -11.29
CA VAL A 90 -9.78 -4.06 -11.41
C VAL A 90 -9.16 -4.53 -12.72
N HIS A 91 -9.49 -3.87 -13.84
CA HIS A 91 -8.90 -4.17 -15.14
C HIS A 91 -7.37 -4.03 -15.15
N PHE A 92 -6.84 -2.96 -14.53
CA PHE A 92 -5.38 -2.78 -14.36
C PHE A 92 -4.72 -3.94 -13.61
N VAL A 93 -5.35 -4.41 -12.53
CA VAL A 93 -4.90 -5.56 -11.74
C VAL A 93 -5.00 -6.87 -12.53
N GLU A 94 -6.06 -7.05 -13.32
CA GLU A 94 -6.23 -8.23 -14.18
C GLU A 94 -5.14 -8.29 -15.27
N CYS A 95 -4.85 -7.18 -15.95
CA CYS A 95 -3.73 -7.10 -16.90
C CYS A 95 -2.39 -7.51 -16.28
N ALA A 96 -2.13 -7.04 -15.05
CA ALA A 96 -0.92 -7.37 -14.31
C ALA A 96 -0.82 -8.87 -13.97
N MET A 97 -1.93 -9.47 -13.52
CA MET A 97 -2.00 -10.89 -13.20
C MET A 97 -1.80 -11.77 -14.44
N GLN A 98 -2.48 -11.43 -15.55
CA GLN A 98 -2.31 -12.15 -16.83
C GLN A 98 -0.88 -12.06 -17.36
N SER A 99 -0.24 -10.90 -17.19
CA SER A 99 1.15 -10.72 -17.61
C SER A 99 2.13 -11.57 -16.80
N ARG A 100 1.89 -11.74 -15.49
CA ARG A 100 2.79 -12.49 -14.59
C ARG A 100 2.99 -13.94 -15.03
N GLU A 101 1.97 -14.60 -15.57
CA GLU A 101 2.05 -16.01 -16.02
C GLU A 101 3.00 -16.21 -17.20
N HIS A 102 3.26 -15.16 -17.99
CA HIS A 102 4.06 -15.24 -19.22
C HIS A 102 5.28 -14.31 -19.22
N SER A 103 5.51 -13.61 -18.11
CA SER A 103 6.56 -12.61 -18.01
C SER A 103 7.96 -13.20 -17.82
N SER A 104 8.95 -12.57 -18.44
CA SER A 104 10.37 -12.79 -18.11
C SER A 104 10.80 -11.84 -16.99
N LEU A 105 11.72 -12.31 -16.15
CA LEU A 105 12.36 -11.47 -15.13
C LEU A 105 13.56 -10.73 -15.73
N VAL A 106 13.67 -9.45 -15.40
CA VAL A 106 14.82 -8.60 -15.73
C VAL A 106 15.51 -8.20 -14.43
N TYR A 107 16.83 -8.24 -14.37
CA TYR A 107 17.59 -7.89 -13.16
C TYR A 107 18.40 -6.61 -13.40
N VAL A 108 18.34 -5.67 -12.46
CA VAL A 108 19.21 -4.48 -12.42
C VAL A 108 19.82 -4.40 -11.03
N GLY A 109 21.11 -4.71 -10.93
CA GLY A 109 21.74 -5.00 -9.63
C GLY A 109 21.06 -6.19 -8.95
N ASP A 110 20.78 -6.06 -7.65
CA ASP A 110 20.10 -7.09 -6.86
C ASP A 110 18.56 -7.02 -6.96
N VAL A 111 18.02 -6.15 -7.82
CA VAL A 111 16.57 -5.97 -7.97
C VAL A 111 16.06 -6.72 -9.19
N ALA A 112 15.10 -7.61 -8.96
CA ALA A 112 14.29 -8.22 -10.01
C ALA A 112 13.12 -7.31 -10.44
N PHE A 113 12.82 -7.31 -11.72
CA PHE A 113 11.71 -6.63 -12.36
C PHE A 113 10.90 -7.63 -13.15
N VAL A 114 9.58 -7.46 -13.14
CA VAL A 114 8.66 -8.21 -13.98
C VAL A 114 8.07 -7.28 -15.03
N VAL A 115 8.20 -7.63 -16.31
CA VAL A 115 7.57 -6.84 -17.38
C VAL A 115 6.08 -7.18 -17.42
N MET A 116 5.25 -6.18 -17.13
CA MET A 116 3.79 -6.30 -17.17
C MET A 116 3.23 -5.54 -18.37
N ARG A 117 2.28 -6.14 -19.07
CA ARG A 117 1.54 -5.52 -20.17
C ARG A 117 0.19 -5.02 -19.65
N PHE A 118 -0.10 -3.76 -19.94
CA PHE A 118 -1.37 -3.11 -19.62
C PHE A 118 -2.05 -2.73 -20.93
N GLU A 119 -3.28 -3.18 -21.12
CA GLU A 119 -4.03 -2.97 -22.34
C GLU A 119 -5.25 -2.09 -22.05
N GLN A 120 -5.33 -0.92 -22.69
CA GLN A 120 -6.44 0.01 -22.58
C GLN A 120 -6.80 0.38 -21.12
N VAL A 121 -5.79 0.76 -20.32
CA VAL A 121 -5.97 1.16 -18.93
C VAL A 121 -6.16 2.67 -18.79
N TYR A 122 -7.03 3.09 -17.88
CA TYR A 122 -7.34 4.51 -17.63
C TYR A 122 -6.55 5.04 -16.43
N LEU A 123 -5.38 5.62 -16.69
CA LEU A 123 -4.36 5.90 -15.69
C LEU A 123 -4.84 6.87 -14.59
N LEU A 124 -5.56 7.94 -14.95
CA LEU A 124 -6.12 8.87 -13.96
C LEU A 124 -7.12 8.17 -13.01
N ARG A 125 -7.95 7.27 -13.54
CA ARG A 125 -8.93 6.52 -12.73
C ARG A 125 -8.24 5.55 -11.78
N ILE A 126 -7.18 4.89 -12.24
CA ILE A 126 -6.37 3.95 -11.45
C ILE A 126 -5.76 4.67 -10.24
N ILE A 127 -5.07 5.79 -10.44
CA ILE A 127 -4.44 6.51 -9.32
C ILE A 127 -5.46 7.09 -8.34
N LYS A 128 -6.63 7.50 -8.82
CA LYS A 128 -7.74 7.94 -7.95
C LYS A 128 -8.31 6.80 -7.12
N GLN A 129 -8.42 5.58 -7.66
CA GLN A 129 -8.78 4.42 -6.87
C GLN A 129 -7.69 4.09 -5.84
N VAL A 130 -6.42 4.19 -6.20
CA VAL A 130 -5.29 3.99 -5.26
C VAL A 130 -5.36 4.97 -4.09
N LEU A 131 -5.64 6.25 -4.36
CA LEU A 131 -5.81 7.25 -3.32
C LEU A 131 -7.07 7.05 -2.46
N ALA A 132 -8.17 6.59 -3.05
CA ALA A 132 -9.36 6.20 -2.29
C ALA A 132 -9.05 5.05 -1.31
N MET A 133 -8.25 4.06 -1.73
CA MET A 133 -7.77 3.00 -0.86
C MET A 133 -6.82 3.52 0.24
N PHE A 134 -5.90 4.43 -0.08
CA PHE A 134 -5.05 5.06 0.94
C PHE A 134 -5.85 5.85 1.97
N ALA A 135 -6.92 6.54 1.55
CA ALA A 135 -7.82 7.20 2.49
C ALA A 135 -8.39 6.20 3.50
N SER A 136 -8.87 5.04 3.05
CA SER A 136 -9.38 3.99 3.94
C SER A 136 -8.29 3.38 4.84
N VAL A 137 -7.06 3.22 4.36
CA VAL A 137 -5.94 2.67 5.14
C VAL A 137 -5.42 3.67 6.19
N CYS A 138 -5.31 4.95 5.83
CA CYS A 138 -4.76 5.98 6.71
C CYS A 138 -5.81 6.64 7.62
N GLY A 139 -7.09 6.49 7.27
CA GLY A 139 -8.20 7.15 7.94
C GLY A 139 -8.37 8.63 7.57
N PRO A 140 -9.32 9.32 8.23
CA PRO A 140 -9.73 10.69 7.88
C PRO A 140 -8.63 11.75 8.05
N GLY A 141 -7.60 11.45 8.87
CA GLY A 141 -6.45 12.34 9.06
C GLY A 141 -5.71 12.64 7.75
N LEU A 142 -5.63 11.67 6.83
CA LEU A 142 -4.94 11.83 5.54
C LEU A 142 -5.55 12.96 4.71
N ALA A 143 -6.86 12.87 4.47
CA ALA A 143 -7.57 13.82 3.63
C ALA A 143 -7.74 15.19 4.31
N ASN A 144 -7.73 15.24 5.64
CA ASN A 144 -7.74 16.50 6.40
C ASN A 144 -6.41 17.25 6.28
N ALA A 145 -5.29 16.53 6.38
CA ALA A 145 -3.95 17.11 6.26
C ALA A 145 -3.57 17.45 4.81
N ASN A 146 -4.13 16.75 3.82
CA ASN A 146 -3.80 16.90 2.40
C ASN A 146 -5.05 17.17 1.55
N PRO A 147 -5.57 18.41 1.53
CA PRO A 147 -6.78 18.76 0.80
C PRO A 147 -6.69 18.49 -0.71
N GLU A 148 -5.50 18.54 -1.32
CA GLU A 148 -5.29 18.19 -2.73
C GLU A 148 -5.64 16.72 -3.03
N LEU A 149 -5.29 15.78 -2.14
CA LEU A 149 -5.64 14.37 -2.32
C LEU A 149 -7.16 14.18 -2.27
N ARG A 150 -7.83 14.88 -1.34
CA ARG A 150 -9.29 14.89 -1.25
C ARG A 150 -9.92 15.44 -2.53
N ARG A 151 -9.44 16.58 -3.04
CA ARG A 151 -9.96 17.19 -4.27
C ARG A 151 -9.80 16.25 -5.46
N LEU A 152 -8.63 15.64 -5.61
CA LEU A 152 -8.34 14.73 -6.70
C LEU A 152 -9.26 13.49 -6.70
N VAL A 153 -9.52 12.92 -5.54
CA VAL A 153 -10.42 11.74 -5.41
C VAL A 153 -11.88 12.12 -5.63
N LEU A 154 -12.34 13.25 -5.08
CA LEU A 154 -13.75 13.66 -5.15
C LEU A 154 -14.16 14.36 -6.45
N GLY A 155 -13.21 14.96 -7.17
CA GLY A 155 -13.46 15.56 -8.47
C GLY A 155 -13.21 14.55 -9.58
N LYS A 156 -14.27 14.15 -10.31
CA LYS A 156 -14.18 13.14 -11.37
C LYS A 156 -13.10 13.47 -12.41
N ASP A 157 -13.09 14.71 -12.90
CA ASP A 157 -12.16 15.21 -13.92
C ASP A 157 -10.97 15.98 -13.33
N GLU A 158 -10.86 16.07 -12.00
CA GLU A 158 -9.75 16.75 -11.32
C GLU A 158 -8.42 16.07 -11.63
N ARG A 159 -7.36 16.84 -11.80
CA ARG A 159 -6.02 16.37 -12.16
C ARG A 159 -4.98 17.14 -11.35
N GLY A 160 -3.76 16.61 -11.35
CA GLY A 160 -2.61 17.30 -10.80
C GLY A 160 -2.34 16.95 -9.34
N LEU A 161 -1.08 16.62 -9.07
CA LEU A 161 -0.45 16.53 -7.77
C LEU A 161 0.89 17.25 -7.87
N ASN A 162 1.26 17.96 -6.80
CA ASN A 162 2.61 18.51 -6.73
C ASN A 162 3.60 17.37 -6.38
N PRO A 163 4.51 16.98 -7.29
CA PRO A 163 5.46 15.89 -7.03
C PRO A 163 6.44 16.23 -5.89
N ASP A 164 6.64 17.51 -5.57
CA ASP A 164 7.46 17.92 -4.43
C ASP A 164 6.74 17.70 -3.09
N HIS A 165 5.41 17.55 -3.10
CA HIS A 165 4.61 17.35 -1.89
C HIS A 165 4.25 15.88 -1.69
N VAL A 166 3.95 15.16 -2.77
CA VAL A 166 3.44 13.79 -2.71
C VAL A 166 4.00 12.95 -3.86
N GLY A 167 4.52 11.78 -3.51
CA GLY A 167 4.88 10.71 -4.45
C GLY A 167 4.02 9.48 -4.23
N ILE A 168 3.56 8.86 -5.33
CA ILE A 168 2.77 7.64 -5.31
C ILE A 168 3.51 6.59 -6.13
N TYR A 169 3.86 5.49 -5.47
CA TYR A 169 4.69 4.45 -6.07
C TYR A 169 3.99 3.10 -6.05
N CYS A 170 4.32 2.27 -7.02
CA CYS A 170 3.81 0.92 -7.22
C CYS A 170 4.97 -0.08 -7.30
N TYR A 171 4.74 -1.30 -6.81
CA TYR A 171 5.65 -2.43 -6.98
C TYR A 171 4.89 -3.74 -7.10
N ALA A 172 5.52 -4.72 -7.73
CA ALA A 172 5.00 -6.07 -7.82
C ALA A 172 5.26 -6.79 -6.49
N TRP A 173 4.21 -7.00 -5.70
CA TRP A 173 4.33 -7.63 -4.39
C TRP A 173 4.62 -9.12 -4.51
N GLN A 174 5.59 -9.58 -3.70
CA GLN A 174 5.93 -10.98 -3.51
C GLN A 174 6.10 -11.25 -2.01
N GLY A 175 5.63 -12.41 -1.55
CA GLY A 175 5.79 -12.84 -0.16
C GLY A 175 4.48 -13.34 0.46
N GLU A 176 4.53 -13.56 1.77
CA GLU A 176 3.42 -14.15 2.54
C GLU A 176 2.68 -13.09 3.37
N MET A 177 3.34 -11.97 3.69
CA MET A 177 2.78 -10.91 4.52
C MET A 177 2.35 -9.72 3.66
N GLN A 178 1.10 -9.30 3.83
CA GLN A 178 0.59 -8.05 3.28
C GLN A 178 0.61 -6.95 4.35
N ARG A 179 1.03 -5.74 3.99
CA ARG A 179 1.01 -4.57 4.86
C ARG A 179 -0.24 -3.73 4.64
N ARG A 180 -0.70 -3.12 5.72
CA ARG A 180 -1.68 -2.03 5.76
C ARG A 180 -1.22 -1.05 6.82
N ALA A 181 -0.21 -0.28 6.47
CA ALA A 181 0.38 0.73 7.34
C ALA A 181 -0.19 2.10 6.97
N GLY A 182 -0.83 2.74 7.94
CA GLY A 182 -1.13 4.16 7.83
C GLY A 182 0.14 5.01 7.80
N VAL A 183 -0.02 6.34 7.86
CA VAL A 183 1.10 7.28 7.82
C VAL A 183 2.11 6.97 8.94
N SER A 184 3.34 6.69 8.55
CA SER A 184 4.46 6.27 9.38
C SER A 184 5.71 7.08 9.05
N GLY A 185 6.52 7.40 10.06
CA GLY A 185 7.80 8.07 9.89
C GLY A 185 8.96 7.10 10.03
N TRP A 186 9.90 7.14 9.08
CA TRP A 186 11.22 6.55 9.20
C TRP A 186 12.23 7.63 9.50
N MET A 187 13.12 7.33 10.46
CA MET A 187 14.28 8.15 10.74
C MET A 187 15.50 7.23 10.77
N GLY A 188 16.45 7.50 9.87
CA GLY A 188 17.73 6.83 9.82
C GLY A 188 18.85 7.81 10.07
N LEU A 189 19.79 7.45 10.93
CA LEU A 189 21.05 8.16 11.07
C LEU A 189 22.08 7.50 10.15
N THR A 190 22.58 8.24 9.15
CA THR A 190 23.65 7.77 8.26
C THR A 190 24.84 8.70 8.43
N GLY A 191 25.80 8.30 9.27
CA GLY A 191 26.89 9.18 9.70
C GLY A 191 26.36 10.37 10.50
N SER A 192 26.66 11.59 10.06
CA SER A 192 26.18 12.85 10.67
C SER A 192 24.86 13.36 10.08
N SER A 193 24.30 12.68 9.07
CA SER A 193 23.12 13.13 8.35
C SER A 193 21.89 12.31 8.73
N TRP A 194 20.80 13.00 9.02
CA TRP A 194 19.49 12.41 9.20
C TRP A 194 18.83 12.19 7.85
N ARG A 195 18.25 11.00 7.67
CA ARG A 195 17.32 10.71 6.58
C ARG A 195 15.96 10.44 7.18
N GLU A 196 15.01 11.28 6.86
CA GLU A 196 13.61 11.08 7.23
C GLU A 196 12.79 10.70 6.01
N ARG A 197 11.77 9.87 6.22
CA ARG A 197 10.75 9.57 5.22
C ARG A 197 9.42 9.47 5.92
N VAL A 198 8.40 10.13 5.39
CA VAL A 198 7.02 9.99 5.89
C VAL A 198 6.22 9.30 4.81
N LEU A 199 5.70 8.11 5.09
CA LEU A 199 5.00 7.30 4.10
C LEU A 199 3.89 6.45 4.69
N ALA A 200 2.92 6.09 3.85
CA ALA A 200 1.96 5.03 4.09
C ALA A 200 2.15 3.92 3.05
N GLU A 201 1.79 2.69 3.40
CA GLU A 201 1.91 1.55 2.49
C GLU A 201 0.72 0.61 2.67
N PHE A 202 0.18 0.13 1.55
CA PHE A 202 -0.57 -1.12 1.59
C PHE A 202 -0.15 -2.03 0.45
N SER A 203 -0.17 -3.33 0.69
CA SER A 203 0.15 -4.34 -0.30
C SER A 203 -0.97 -5.34 -0.47
N THR A 204 -1.27 -5.67 -1.72
CA THR A 204 -2.27 -6.66 -2.10
C THR A 204 -1.81 -7.41 -3.35
N ILE A 205 -2.55 -8.40 -3.82
CA ILE A 205 -2.18 -9.09 -5.05
C ILE A 205 -2.66 -8.26 -6.24
N PRO A 206 -1.82 -8.03 -7.28
CA PRO A 206 -0.38 -8.32 -7.39
C PRO A 206 0.52 -7.17 -6.92
N PHE A 207 -0.04 -6.04 -6.49
CA PHE A 207 0.70 -4.81 -6.25
C PHE A 207 0.76 -4.40 -4.79
N GLY A 208 1.89 -3.83 -4.39
CA GLY A 208 1.92 -2.89 -3.28
C GLY A 208 2.08 -1.46 -3.74
N PHE A 209 1.55 -0.56 -2.92
CA PHE A 209 1.55 0.87 -3.16
C PHE A 209 2.15 1.60 -1.98
N VAL A 210 2.93 2.63 -2.27
CA VAL A 210 3.51 3.55 -1.28
C VAL A 210 3.01 4.96 -1.59
N LEU A 211 2.52 5.65 -0.57
CA LEU A 211 2.23 7.07 -0.59
C LEU A 211 3.28 7.76 0.27
N GLU A 212 4.12 8.60 -0.33
CA GLU A 212 5.21 9.31 0.35
C GLU A 212 4.94 10.81 0.35
N PHE A 213 5.22 11.47 1.47
CA PHE A 213 5.11 12.92 1.62
C PHE A 213 6.48 13.56 1.53
N ALA A 214 6.58 14.67 0.83
CA ALA A 214 7.82 15.36 0.50
C ALA A 214 8.90 14.40 -0.04
N PRO A 215 8.62 13.66 -1.13
CA PRO A 215 9.51 12.61 -1.61
C PRO A 215 10.88 13.18 -2.02
N HIS A 216 11.95 12.49 -1.63
CA HIS A 216 13.33 12.86 -1.98
C HIS A 216 13.87 12.11 -3.22
N GLY A 217 13.00 11.36 -3.90
CA GLY A 217 13.36 10.49 -5.02
C GLY A 217 14.11 9.22 -4.60
N GLY A 218 14.51 8.41 -5.58
CA GLY A 218 15.36 7.23 -5.35
C GLY A 218 14.69 6.05 -4.64
N THR A 219 13.36 5.93 -4.70
CA THR A 219 12.62 4.83 -4.07
C THR A 219 12.92 3.46 -4.70
N GLY A 220 13.37 3.45 -5.96
CA GLY A 220 13.53 2.22 -6.74
C GLY A 220 12.21 1.49 -7.00
N LEU A 221 11.08 2.20 -6.86
CA LEU A 221 9.73 1.72 -7.15
C LEU A 221 9.23 2.34 -8.46
N TRP A 222 8.13 1.82 -9.02
CA TRP A 222 7.50 2.45 -10.18
C TRP A 222 6.74 3.69 -9.72
N ASP A 223 7.22 4.88 -10.08
CA ASP A 223 6.51 6.13 -9.85
C ASP A 223 5.28 6.21 -10.77
N ILE A 224 4.10 6.25 -10.15
CA ILE A 224 2.82 6.38 -10.83
C ILE A 224 2.20 7.77 -10.61
N THR A 225 2.87 8.69 -9.92
CA THR A 225 2.37 10.06 -9.64
C THR A 225 1.94 10.78 -10.92
N ASP A 226 2.69 10.54 -12.01
CA ASP A 226 2.40 11.07 -13.34
C ASP A 226 1.04 10.68 -13.90
N PHE A 227 0.41 9.61 -13.40
CA PHE A 227 -0.95 9.22 -13.79
C PHE A 227 -1.96 10.32 -13.45
N ALA A 228 -1.73 11.07 -12.37
CA ALA A 228 -2.57 12.20 -11.98
C ALA A 228 -2.28 13.46 -12.81
N ASN A 229 -1.07 13.59 -13.34
CA ASN A 229 -0.56 14.82 -13.95
C ASN A 229 -0.74 14.82 -15.47
N GLN A 230 -0.48 13.70 -16.13
CA GLN A 230 -0.36 13.64 -17.59
C GLN A 230 -1.64 13.18 -18.31
N PHE A 231 -2.57 12.55 -17.59
CA PHE A 231 -3.75 11.91 -18.20
C PHE A 231 -5.06 12.55 -17.74
N SER A 232 -6.02 12.61 -18.65
CA SER A 232 -7.41 13.00 -18.42
C SER A 232 -8.25 11.79 -18.01
N TYR A 233 -9.49 12.04 -17.56
CA TYR A 233 -10.37 10.98 -17.05
C TYR A 233 -10.68 9.88 -18.08
N ASP A 234 -10.83 10.25 -19.35
CA ASP A 234 -11.16 9.33 -20.44
C ASP A 234 -9.94 8.92 -21.28
N ASP A 235 -8.74 9.34 -20.90
CA ASP A 235 -7.52 8.92 -21.59
C ASP A 235 -7.19 7.48 -21.21
N SER A 236 -7.05 6.63 -22.23
CA SER A 236 -6.60 5.25 -22.07
C SER A 236 -5.22 5.05 -22.67
N ALA A 237 -4.45 4.12 -22.11
CA ALA A 237 -3.11 3.78 -22.58
C ALA A 237 -2.94 2.26 -22.69
N THR A 238 -2.14 1.85 -23.67
CA THR A 238 -1.66 0.47 -23.80
C THR A 238 -0.14 0.50 -23.81
N PHE A 239 0.49 -0.19 -22.89
CA PHE A 239 1.95 -0.17 -22.72
C PHE A 239 2.44 -1.41 -21.98
N SER A 240 3.75 -1.66 -22.06
CA SER A 240 4.43 -2.61 -21.20
C SER A 240 5.39 -1.87 -20.28
N TRP A 241 5.47 -2.28 -19.02
CA TRP A 241 6.32 -1.61 -18.05
C TRP A 241 7.08 -2.63 -17.17
N PRO A 242 8.39 -2.44 -16.95
CA PRO A 242 9.15 -3.22 -15.97
C PRO A 242 8.79 -2.76 -14.56
N VAL A 243 8.02 -3.56 -13.83
CA VAL A 243 7.62 -3.27 -12.46
C VAL A 243 8.62 -3.93 -11.48
N PRO A 244 9.23 -3.18 -10.55
CA PRO A 244 10.15 -3.77 -9.58
C PRO A 244 9.43 -4.73 -8.65
N ILE A 245 10.06 -5.87 -8.38
CA ILE A 245 9.58 -6.85 -7.42
C ILE A 245 10.10 -6.46 -6.04
N ARG A 246 9.21 -6.47 -5.05
CA ARG A 246 9.56 -6.21 -3.64
C ARG A 246 8.90 -7.21 -2.72
N GLU A 247 9.66 -7.58 -1.69
CA GLU A 247 9.18 -8.45 -0.63
C GLU A 247 8.73 -7.65 0.59
N ASN A 248 7.68 -8.15 1.25
CA ASN A 248 7.22 -7.64 2.52
C ASN A 248 7.49 -8.69 3.60
N ASN A 249 8.64 -8.59 4.26
CA ASN A 249 9.07 -9.56 5.29
C ASN A 249 8.99 -9.02 6.73
N THR A 250 8.70 -7.72 6.89
CA THR A 250 8.52 -7.06 8.19
C THR A 250 7.26 -6.22 8.17
N ILE A 251 6.76 -5.76 9.32
CA ILE A 251 5.59 -4.86 9.38
C ILE A 251 5.92 -3.40 9.03
N PHE A 252 7.19 -3.06 8.93
CA PHE A 252 7.61 -1.67 8.76
C PHE A 252 7.46 -1.27 7.28
N PRO A 253 6.66 -0.24 6.97
CA PRO A 253 6.42 0.13 5.58
C PRO A 253 7.68 0.68 4.94
N GLY A 254 7.93 0.46 3.66
CA GLY A 254 9.17 0.87 2.98
C GLY A 254 10.41 0.01 3.26
N ASP A 255 10.31 -1.00 4.14
CA ASP A 255 11.35 -2.02 4.30
C ASP A 255 11.18 -3.12 3.26
N PHE A 256 11.99 -3.13 2.21
CA PHE A 256 11.87 -4.13 1.14
C PHE A 256 12.98 -5.18 1.15
N ARG A 257 13.61 -5.39 2.31
CA ARG A 257 14.66 -6.40 2.46
C ARG A 257 14.12 -7.78 2.12
N THR A 258 14.92 -8.56 1.41
CA THR A 258 14.60 -9.96 1.12
C THR A 258 14.59 -10.77 2.41
N ARG A 259 13.93 -11.92 2.37
CA ARG A 259 13.89 -12.83 3.52
C ARG A 259 15.29 -13.20 4.01
N GLN A 260 16.22 -13.39 3.08
CA GLN A 260 17.62 -13.68 3.38
C GLN A 260 18.31 -12.50 4.08
N GLN A 261 18.17 -11.28 3.58
CA GLN A 261 18.76 -10.09 4.20
C GLN A 261 18.25 -9.87 5.64
N VAL A 262 16.97 -10.12 5.88
CA VAL A 262 16.38 -10.05 7.24
C VAL A 262 16.99 -11.13 8.14
N LEU A 263 17.13 -12.36 7.64
CA LEU A 263 17.73 -13.47 8.40
C LEU A 263 19.20 -13.21 8.73
N ASP A 264 19.99 -12.73 7.78
CA ASP A 264 21.40 -12.40 7.98
C ASP A 264 21.55 -11.33 9.07
N THR A 265 20.74 -10.25 8.99
CA THR A 265 20.71 -9.20 10.01
C THR A 265 20.33 -9.76 11.39
N TYR A 266 19.37 -10.69 11.45
CA TYR A 266 18.96 -11.34 12.69
C TYR A 266 20.11 -12.14 13.32
N LEU A 267 20.79 -12.97 12.51
CA LEU A 267 21.91 -13.79 12.95
C LEU A 267 23.10 -12.93 13.42
N GLU A 268 23.41 -11.85 12.72
CA GLU A 268 24.43 -10.89 13.14
C GLU A 268 24.11 -10.25 14.50
N ASN A 269 22.86 -9.86 14.72
CA ASN A 269 22.43 -9.28 15.99
C ASN A 269 22.48 -10.29 17.14
N GLN A 270 22.13 -11.56 16.89
CA GLN A 270 22.24 -12.62 17.89
C GLN A 270 23.71 -12.92 18.23
N ALA A 271 24.60 -12.93 17.23
CA ALA A 271 26.03 -13.09 17.45
C ALA A 271 26.61 -11.96 18.31
N LYS A 272 26.24 -10.69 18.04
CA LYS A 272 26.66 -9.52 18.83
C LYS A 272 26.20 -9.57 20.29
N LYS A 273 24.98 -10.06 20.55
CA LYS A 273 24.47 -10.28 21.91
C LYS A 273 25.30 -11.32 22.66
N GLN A 274 25.70 -12.40 21.98
CA GLN A 274 26.49 -13.48 22.57
C GLN A 274 27.95 -13.10 22.84
N THR A 275 28.53 -12.21 22.04
CA THR A 275 29.92 -11.74 22.22
C THR A 275 30.07 -10.58 23.22
N GLY A 276 28.98 -10.10 23.83
CA GLY A 276 29.03 -9.06 24.87
C GLY A 276 29.45 -7.67 24.37
N GLN A 277 29.45 -7.42 23.07
CA GLN A 277 29.75 -6.11 22.48
C GLN A 277 28.51 -5.21 22.33
N GLY A 278 27.58 -5.30 23.27
CA GLY A 278 26.44 -4.39 23.40
C GLY A 278 26.73 -3.40 24.52
N ASP A 279 26.95 -2.15 24.16
CA ASP A 279 27.19 -0.95 24.99
C ASP A 279 28.65 -0.52 25.10
N THR A 280 29.11 0.19 24.08
CA THR A 280 29.87 1.44 24.27
C THR A 280 29.55 2.40 23.11
N SER A 281 28.93 3.53 23.50
CA SER A 281 28.62 4.77 22.76
C SER A 281 27.59 4.74 21.64
#